data_AF-A0A5B8EKV9-F1
#
_entry.id   AF-A0A5B8EKV9-F1
#
_cell.length_a   1.000
_cell.length_b   1.000
_cell.length_c   1.000
_cell.angle_alpha   90.00
_cell.angle_beta   90.00
_cell.angle_gamma   90.00
#
_symmetry.space_group_name_H-M   'P 1'
#
loop_
_entity.id
_entity.type
_entity.pdbx_description
1 polymer ?
#
loop_
_entity_poly.entity_id
_entity_poly.type
_entity_poly.pdbx_seq_one_letter_code
_entity_poly.pdbx_strand_id
1 'polypeptide(L)'
;MPAVALVLVAGVIGTQLANGGGTFEPLRTADPCVARDVTAQSDGIEGLTERLVLLGIDGAACRLGVSREALTLDLGQGGDPTDAQVDALRAGLEAAVARMEDDGTLPPASELVDEALDSADLNGFLEAAIRALPDSIIDGALKTDDVLVRAIGDLDLRELLGNLDSQDALNDQLQPAIVDAVKDSLADRLRDLI
;
A
#
# COMPACT_ATOMS: atom_id res chain seq x y z
N MET A 1 23.02 43.20 -26.89
CA MET A 1 22.55 41.89 -26.40
C MET A 1 22.18 41.84 -24.91
N PRO A 2 22.93 42.42 -23.94
CA PRO A 2 22.59 42.28 -22.52
C PRO A 2 21.27 42.97 -22.12
N ALA A 3 20.92 44.09 -22.77
CA ALA A 3 19.66 44.79 -22.52
C ALA A 3 18.41 43.98 -22.91
N VAL A 4 18.48 43.20 -24.00
CA VAL A 4 17.35 42.37 -24.45
C VAL A 4 17.11 41.22 -23.46
N ALA A 5 18.18 40.61 -22.93
CA ALA A 5 18.08 39.58 -21.90
C ALA A 5 17.44 40.12 -20.61
N LEU A 6 17.83 41.32 -20.15
CA LEU A 6 17.24 41.96 -18.98
C LEU A 6 15.74 42.21 -19.13
N VAL A 7 15.31 42.67 -20.31
CA VAL A 7 13.89 42.91 -20.60
C VAL A 7 13.09 41.61 -20.58
N LEU A 8 13.61 40.53 -21.14
CA LEU A 8 12.95 39.22 -21.12
C LEU A 8 12.83 38.65 -19.70
N VAL A 9 13.90 38.72 -18.91
CA VAL A 9 13.90 38.26 -17.50
C VAL A 9 12.90 39.08 -16.67
N ALA A 10 12.90 40.41 -16.80
CA ALA A 10 11.95 41.27 -16.10
C ALA A 10 10.49 40.98 -16.52
N GLY A 11 10.27 40.69 -17.81
CA GLY A 11 8.96 40.26 -18.32
C GLY A 11 8.46 38.99 -17.64
N VAL A 12 9.29 37.94 -17.58
CA VAL A 12 8.93 36.68 -16.92
C VAL A 12 8.65 36.89 -15.43
N ILE A 13 9.53 37.59 -14.71
CA ILE A 13 9.33 37.88 -13.28
C ILE A 13 8.04 38.67 -13.05
N GLY A 14 7.78 39.69 -13.88
CA GLY A 14 6.55 40.47 -13.82
C GLY A 14 5.31 39.60 -14.04
N THR A 15 5.33 38.69 -15.02
CA THR A 15 4.22 37.75 -15.24
C THR A 15 4.01 36.78 -14.08
N GLN A 16 5.08 36.25 -13.48
CA GLN A 16 5.00 35.35 -12.33
C GLN A 16 4.40 36.06 -11.11
N LEU A 17 4.85 37.28 -10.81
CA LEU A 17 4.31 38.08 -9.70
C LEU A 17 2.85 38.46 -9.92
N ALA A 18 2.47 38.84 -11.15
CA ALA A 18 1.09 39.18 -11.49
C ALA A 18 0.13 37.98 -11.39
N ASN A 19 0.62 36.75 -11.57
CA ASN A 19 -0.15 35.52 -11.44
C ASN A 19 -0.03 34.88 -10.04
N GLY A 20 0.42 35.62 -9.03
CA GLY A 20 0.45 35.14 -7.64
C GLY A 20 1.69 34.31 -7.27
N GLY A 21 2.73 34.27 -8.11
CA GLY A 21 3.98 33.57 -7.83
C GLY A 21 4.78 34.12 -6.64
N GLY A 22 4.44 35.33 -6.16
CA GLY A 22 5.02 35.92 -4.95
C GLY A 22 4.28 35.59 -3.65
N THR A 23 3.10 34.98 -3.73
CA THR A 23 2.23 34.67 -2.58
C THR A 23 2.03 33.17 -2.41
N PHE A 24 3.04 32.38 -2.79
CA PHE A 24 3.00 30.93 -2.59
C PHE A 24 3.02 30.63 -1.09
N GLU A 25 1.86 30.34 -0.54
CA GLU A 25 1.69 29.76 0.78
C GLU A 25 1.64 28.24 0.58
N PRO A 26 2.61 27.46 1.08
CA PRO A 26 2.53 26.01 1.01
C PRO A 26 1.22 25.56 1.67
N LEU A 27 0.44 24.75 0.95
CA LEU A 27 -0.74 24.10 1.54
C LEU A 27 -0.30 23.38 2.81
N ARG A 28 -1.03 23.57 3.91
CA ARG A 28 -0.77 22.79 5.13
C ARG A 28 -0.91 21.32 4.77
N THR A 29 0.08 20.53 5.19
CA THR A 29 0.03 19.08 5.10
C THR A 29 -1.24 18.58 5.79
N ALA A 30 -1.88 17.58 5.17
CA ALA A 30 -3.07 16.98 5.71
C ALA A 30 -2.73 16.28 7.04
N ASP A 31 -3.66 16.35 8.00
CA ASP A 31 -3.51 15.64 9.27
C ASP A 31 -3.65 14.13 9.03
N PRO A 32 -2.61 13.32 9.28
CA PRO A 32 -2.66 11.88 9.05
C PRO A 32 -3.58 11.16 10.05
N CYS A 33 -3.94 11.79 11.17
CA CYS A 33 -4.83 11.21 12.17
C CYS A 33 -6.32 11.41 11.85
N VAL A 34 -6.65 12.23 10.86
CA VAL A 34 -8.03 12.47 10.45
C VAL A 34 -8.42 11.44 9.38
N ALA A 35 -9.44 10.64 9.69
CA ALA A 35 -9.98 9.67 8.74
C ALA A 35 -10.39 10.36 7.44
N ARG A 36 -9.95 9.78 6.32
CA ARG A 36 -10.29 10.23 4.97
C ARG A 36 -10.74 9.05 4.13
N ASP A 37 -11.61 9.34 3.17
CA ASP A 37 -11.94 8.37 2.14
C ASP A 37 -10.80 8.36 1.10
N VAL A 38 -10.23 7.18 0.91
CA VAL A 38 -9.20 6.94 -0.10
C VAL A 38 -9.87 6.20 -1.26
N THR A 39 -9.95 6.86 -2.41
CA THR A 39 -10.40 6.22 -3.64
C THR A 39 -9.18 5.72 -4.39
N ALA A 40 -9.13 4.40 -4.62
CA ALA A 40 -8.10 3.80 -5.47
C ALA A 40 -8.26 4.30 -6.92
N GLN A 41 -7.16 4.48 -7.63
CA GLN A 41 -7.17 4.80 -9.06
C GLN A 41 -7.33 3.54 -9.92
N SER A 42 -6.84 2.40 -9.42
CA SER A 42 -6.98 1.09 -10.05
C SER A 42 -8.10 0.27 -9.41
N ASP A 43 -8.58 -0.73 -10.16
CA ASP A 43 -9.47 -1.79 -9.68
C ASP A 43 -8.64 -3.04 -9.27
N GLY A 44 -9.30 -4.10 -8.78
CA GLY A 44 -8.67 -5.39 -8.52
C GLY A 44 -7.61 -5.37 -7.41
N ILE A 45 -6.59 -6.23 -7.55
CA ILE A 45 -5.50 -6.39 -6.57
C ILE A 45 -4.68 -5.10 -6.45
N GLU A 46 -4.43 -4.39 -7.57
CA GLU A 46 -3.67 -3.15 -7.56
C GLU A 46 -4.43 -2.06 -6.79
N GLY A 47 -5.74 -1.91 -7.03
CA GLY A 47 -6.59 -0.96 -6.30
C GLY A 47 -6.67 -1.24 -4.80
N LEU A 48 -6.77 -2.52 -4.43
CA LEU A 48 -6.71 -2.96 -3.03
C LEU A 48 -5.37 -2.59 -2.38
N THR A 49 -4.26 -2.88 -3.06
CA THR A 49 -2.91 -2.59 -2.57
C THR A 49 -2.68 -1.09 -2.40
N GLU A 50 -3.07 -0.29 -3.39
CA GLU A 50 -2.96 1.18 -3.34
C GLU A 50 -3.69 1.73 -2.11
N ARG A 51 -4.95 1.30 -1.91
CA ARG A 51 -5.77 1.77 -0.79
C ARG A 51 -5.19 1.35 0.55
N LEU A 52 -4.75 0.10 0.66
CA LEU A 52 -4.12 -0.45 1.86
C LEU A 52 -2.86 0.33 2.24
N VAL A 53 -1.97 0.58 1.27
CA VAL A 53 -0.72 1.33 1.48
C VAL A 53 -1.02 2.78 1.88
N LEU A 54 -1.95 3.45 1.19
CA LEU A 54 -2.30 4.84 1.48
C LEU A 54 -2.88 5.01 2.89
N LEU A 55 -3.81 4.14 3.28
CA LEU A 55 -4.39 4.13 4.63
C LEU A 55 -3.35 3.70 5.69
N GLY A 56 -2.49 2.74 5.36
CA GLY A 56 -1.45 2.24 6.24
C GLY A 56 -0.40 3.31 6.59
N ILE A 57 0.06 4.06 5.58
CA ILE A 57 1.00 5.16 5.79
C ILE A 57 0.35 6.29 6.61
N ASP A 58 -0.93 6.61 6.40
CA ASP A 58 -1.65 7.58 7.24
C ASP A 58 -1.65 7.13 8.71
N GLY A 59 -2.01 5.87 8.97
CA GLY A 59 -2.00 5.28 10.31
C GLY A 59 -0.61 5.30 10.96
N ALA A 60 0.43 4.98 10.19
CA ALA A 60 1.82 5.01 10.64
C ALA A 60 2.28 6.43 10.99
N ALA A 61 2.01 7.39 10.09
CA ALA A 61 2.35 8.80 10.28
C ALA A 61 1.64 9.39 11.51
N CYS A 62 0.36 9.04 11.72
CA CYS A 62 -0.38 9.43 12.90
C CYS A 62 0.27 8.92 14.20
N ARG A 63 0.68 7.64 14.25
CA ARG A 63 1.37 7.07 15.42
C ARG A 63 2.73 7.73 15.69
N LEU A 64 3.46 8.04 14.63
CA LEU A 64 4.78 8.67 14.72
C LEU A 64 4.72 10.18 14.99
N GLY A 65 3.53 10.80 14.90
CA GLY A 65 3.36 12.24 15.11
C GLY A 65 4.02 13.09 14.03
N VAL A 66 4.17 12.56 12.82
CA VAL A 66 4.75 13.24 11.65
C VAL A 66 3.72 13.36 10.54
N SER A 67 3.91 14.28 9.59
CA SER A 67 3.07 14.31 8.39
C SER A 67 3.36 13.10 7.48
N ARG A 68 2.36 12.64 6.72
CA ARG A 68 2.52 11.60 5.70
C ARG A 68 3.68 11.90 4.76
N GLU A 69 3.78 13.13 4.28
CA GLU A 69 4.83 13.56 3.33
C GLU A 69 6.22 13.43 3.95
N ALA A 70 6.38 13.75 5.24
CA ALA A 70 7.62 13.58 5.97
C ALA A 70 7.97 12.10 6.14
N LEU A 71 6.99 11.25 6.49
CA LEU A 71 7.22 9.81 6.59
C LEU A 71 7.60 9.20 5.24
N THR A 72 6.85 9.47 4.17
CA THR A 72 7.15 8.95 2.83
C THR A 72 8.50 9.44 2.32
N LEU A 73 8.85 10.70 2.58
CA LEU A 73 10.15 11.26 2.22
C LEU A 73 11.29 10.60 3.00
N ASP A 74 11.08 10.29 4.28
CA ASP A 74 12.08 9.60 5.11
C ASP A 74 12.30 8.16 4.63
N LEU A 75 11.21 7.41 4.37
CA LEU A 75 11.28 6.07 3.80
C LEU A 75 11.95 6.06 2.41
N GLY A 76 11.64 7.05 1.56
CA GLY A 76 12.14 7.11 0.19
C GLY A 76 13.58 7.61 0.04
N GLN A 77 14.17 8.21 1.09
CA GLN A 77 15.58 8.63 1.07
C GLN A 77 16.57 7.48 1.26
N GLY A 78 16.08 6.31 1.67
CA GLY A 78 16.90 5.15 1.98
C GLY A 78 17.61 5.29 3.33
N GLY A 79 17.69 4.18 4.07
CA GLY A 79 18.30 4.12 5.40
C GLY A 79 17.72 2.98 6.23
N ASP A 80 18.39 2.65 7.33
CA ASP A 80 17.90 1.62 8.24
C ASP A 80 16.64 2.11 8.96
N PRO A 81 15.47 1.47 8.77
CA PRO A 81 14.24 1.88 9.42
C PRO A 81 14.33 1.63 10.93
N THR A 82 13.94 2.63 11.72
CA THR A 82 13.87 2.51 13.19
C THR A 82 12.81 1.50 13.61
N ASP A 83 12.96 0.91 14.81
CA ASP A 83 11.93 -0.01 15.34
C ASP A 83 10.55 0.67 15.42
N ALA A 84 10.52 1.95 15.83
CA ALA A 84 9.29 2.72 15.87
C ALA A 84 8.62 2.88 14.50
N GLN A 85 9.39 3.02 13.42
CA GLN A 85 8.85 3.10 12.07
C GLN A 85 8.28 1.78 11.60
N VAL A 86 9.00 0.68 11.85
CA VAL A 86 8.55 -0.67 11.51
C VAL A 86 7.25 -0.99 12.25
N ASP A 87 7.20 -0.74 13.55
CA ASP A 87 6.03 -0.98 14.39
C ASP A 87 4.84 -0.08 13.98
N ALA A 88 5.11 1.20 13.70
CA ALA A 88 4.07 2.12 13.26
C ALA A 88 3.49 1.74 11.90
N LEU A 89 4.33 1.29 10.96
CA LEU A 89 3.90 0.86 9.64
C LEU A 89 3.09 -0.44 9.71
N ARG A 90 3.57 -1.44 10.44
CA ARG A 90 2.85 -2.69 10.69
C ARG A 90 1.45 -2.41 11.23
N ALA A 91 1.40 -1.68 12.34
CA ALA A 91 0.14 -1.36 12.98
C ALA A 91 -0.73 -0.44 12.11
N GLY A 92 -0.13 0.43 11.30
CA GLY A 92 -0.84 1.24 10.30
C GLY A 92 -1.56 0.38 9.26
N LEU A 93 -0.85 -0.59 8.68
CA LEU A 93 -1.40 -1.53 7.70
C LEU A 93 -2.49 -2.41 8.30
N GLU A 94 -2.31 -2.95 9.51
CA GLU A 94 -3.33 -3.73 10.22
C GLU A 94 -4.61 -2.89 10.47
N ALA A 95 -4.44 -1.64 10.90
CA ALA A 95 -5.57 -0.72 11.10
C ALA A 95 -6.27 -0.36 9.78
N ALA A 96 -5.52 -0.32 8.67
CA ALA A 96 -6.09 -0.12 7.34
C ALA A 96 -6.95 -1.31 6.91
N VAL A 97 -6.49 -2.56 7.13
CA VAL A 97 -7.30 -3.76 6.85
C VAL A 97 -8.59 -3.74 7.67
N ALA A 98 -8.49 -3.53 8.98
CA ALA A 98 -9.65 -3.47 9.87
C ALA A 98 -10.65 -2.37 9.44
N ARG A 99 -10.16 -1.19 9.05
CA ARG A 99 -11.01 -0.12 8.52
C ARG A 99 -11.71 -0.53 7.22
N MET A 100 -10.99 -1.17 6.31
CA MET A 100 -11.57 -1.59 5.03
C MET A 100 -12.63 -2.69 5.22
N GLU A 101 -12.45 -3.56 6.21
CA GLU A 101 -13.46 -4.54 6.65
C GLU A 101 -14.69 -3.84 7.22
N ASP A 102 -14.50 -2.93 8.17
CA ASP A 102 -15.58 -2.16 8.82
C ASP A 102 -16.40 -1.34 7.81
N ASP A 103 -15.72 -0.74 6.83
CA ASP A 103 -16.35 0.05 5.76
C ASP A 103 -16.97 -0.84 4.66
N GLY A 104 -16.78 -2.17 4.70
CA GLY A 104 -17.29 -3.12 3.71
C GLY A 104 -16.65 -2.98 2.33
N THR A 105 -15.39 -2.52 2.29
CA THR A 105 -14.64 -2.21 1.06
C THR A 105 -13.59 -3.26 0.69
N LEU A 106 -13.39 -4.28 1.52
CA LEU A 106 -12.56 -5.43 1.17
C LEU A 106 -13.29 -6.29 0.11
N PRO A 107 -12.66 -6.54 -1.05
CA PRO A 107 -13.22 -7.47 -2.02
C PRO A 107 -13.18 -8.90 -1.45
N PRO A 108 -14.16 -9.75 -1.80
CA PRO A 108 -14.11 -11.17 -1.46
C PRO A 108 -12.89 -11.82 -2.12
N ALA A 109 -12.34 -12.86 -1.48
CA ALA A 109 -11.14 -13.52 -1.98
C ALA A 109 -11.32 -14.06 -3.39
N SER A 110 -12.52 -14.57 -3.72
CA SER A 110 -12.89 -15.03 -5.07
C SER A 110 -12.66 -13.99 -6.17
N GLU A 111 -12.93 -12.72 -5.91
CA GLU A 111 -12.69 -11.63 -6.88
C GLU A 111 -11.19 -11.36 -7.11
N LEU A 112 -10.33 -11.71 -6.15
CA LEU A 112 -8.89 -11.55 -6.26
C LEU A 112 -8.20 -12.78 -6.86
N VAL A 113 -8.83 -13.97 -6.77
CA VAL A 113 -8.21 -15.22 -7.21
C VAL A 113 -7.90 -15.19 -8.70
N ASP A 114 -8.79 -14.70 -9.55
CA ASP A 114 -8.55 -14.73 -10.99
C ASP A 114 -7.31 -13.92 -11.41
N GLU A 115 -7.17 -12.70 -10.89
CA GLU A 115 -6.01 -11.84 -11.16
C GLU A 115 -4.73 -12.40 -10.52
N ALA A 116 -4.84 -12.97 -9.31
CA ALA A 116 -3.73 -13.65 -8.67
C ALA A 116 -3.25 -14.85 -9.49
N LEU A 117 -4.17 -15.65 -10.04
CA LEU A 117 -3.86 -16.81 -10.88
C LEU A 117 -3.23 -16.40 -12.22
N ASP A 118 -3.69 -15.32 -12.84
CA ASP A 118 -3.10 -14.80 -14.08
C ASP A 118 -1.65 -14.32 -13.88
N SER A 119 -1.34 -13.83 -12.67
CA SER A 119 0.02 -13.42 -12.30
C SER A 119 0.90 -14.58 -11.80
N ALA A 120 0.30 -15.69 -11.41
CA ALA A 120 1.00 -16.83 -10.85
C ALA A 120 1.49 -17.77 -11.95
N ASP A 121 2.75 -18.20 -11.86
CA ASP A 121 3.36 -19.12 -12.82
C ASP A 121 2.93 -20.58 -12.54
N LEU A 122 1.62 -20.83 -12.60
CA LEU A 122 1.00 -22.12 -12.33
C LEU A 122 0.85 -22.93 -13.61
N ASN A 123 0.76 -24.26 -13.45
CA ASN A 123 0.39 -25.12 -14.58
C ASN A 123 -1.08 -24.88 -14.94
N GLY A 124 -1.40 -24.73 -16.23
CA GLY A 124 -2.77 -24.46 -16.71
C GLY A 124 -3.82 -25.50 -16.28
N PHE A 125 -3.43 -26.73 -15.92
CA PHE A 125 -4.36 -27.69 -15.31
C PHE A 125 -4.75 -27.32 -13.87
N LEU A 126 -3.81 -26.84 -13.08
CA LEU A 126 -4.04 -26.41 -11.69
C LEU A 126 -4.84 -25.11 -11.66
N GLU A 127 -4.47 -24.15 -12.52
CA GLU A 127 -5.22 -22.91 -12.72
C GLU A 127 -6.69 -23.18 -13.06
N ALA A 128 -6.95 -24.08 -14.03
CA ALA A 128 -8.30 -24.48 -14.40
C ALA A 128 -9.07 -25.17 -13.25
N ALA A 129 -8.38 -25.96 -12.41
CA ALA A 129 -8.99 -26.60 -11.26
C ALA A 129 -9.37 -25.60 -10.17
N ILE A 130 -8.53 -24.58 -9.92
CA ILE A 130 -8.82 -23.52 -8.94
C ILE A 130 -9.98 -22.65 -9.45
N ARG A 131 -9.99 -22.26 -10.73
CA ARG A 131 -11.11 -21.52 -11.35
C ARG A 131 -12.44 -22.27 -11.39
N ALA A 132 -12.41 -23.60 -11.29
CA ALA A 132 -13.62 -24.41 -11.22
C ALA A 132 -14.26 -24.43 -9.83
N LEU A 133 -13.58 -23.89 -8.80
CA LEU A 133 -14.13 -23.81 -7.45
C LEU A 133 -15.20 -22.72 -7.38
N PRO A 134 -16.35 -22.98 -6.73
CA PRO A 134 -17.35 -21.95 -6.50
C PRO A 134 -16.84 -20.85 -5.55
N ASP A 135 -17.21 -19.60 -5.83
CA ASP A 135 -16.85 -18.42 -5.01
C ASP A 135 -17.15 -18.62 -3.52
N SER A 136 -18.30 -19.23 -3.19
CA SER A 136 -18.68 -19.52 -1.80
C SER A 136 -17.70 -20.42 -1.05
N ILE A 137 -16.98 -21.29 -1.76
CA ILE A 137 -15.95 -22.15 -1.18
C ILE A 137 -14.67 -21.36 -0.97
N ILE A 138 -14.30 -20.50 -1.93
CA ILE A 138 -13.12 -19.64 -1.83
C ILE A 138 -13.31 -18.64 -0.68
N ASP A 139 -14.39 -17.88 -0.68
CA ASP A 139 -14.71 -16.87 0.35
C ASP A 139 -15.00 -17.49 1.71
N GLY A 140 -15.43 -18.75 1.71
CA GLY A 140 -15.64 -19.55 2.91
C GLY A 140 -14.35 -20.14 3.46
N ALA A 141 -13.29 -20.25 2.65
CA ALA A 141 -12.00 -20.81 3.04
C ALA A 141 -10.93 -19.74 3.32
N LEU A 142 -11.00 -18.62 2.60
CA LEU A 142 -10.05 -17.51 2.64
C LEU A 142 -10.81 -16.22 2.87
N LYS A 143 -10.70 -15.69 4.09
CA LYS A 143 -11.18 -14.36 4.44
C LYS A 143 -10.10 -13.34 4.08
N THR A 144 -10.46 -12.35 3.28
CA THR A 144 -9.50 -11.35 2.76
C THR A 144 -8.81 -10.61 3.91
N ASP A 145 -9.55 -10.25 4.96
CA ASP A 145 -9.04 -9.64 6.19
C ASP A 145 -8.01 -10.53 6.90
N ASP A 146 -8.34 -11.78 7.20
CA ASP A 146 -7.44 -12.75 7.84
C ASP A 146 -6.13 -12.95 7.05
N VAL A 147 -6.23 -13.07 5.73
CA VAL A 147 -5.06 -13.26 4.85
C VAL A 147 -4.19 -12.01 4.86
N LEU A 148 -4.78 -10.83 4.76
CA LEU A 148 -4.02 -9.56 4.75
C LEU A 148 -3.35 -9.30 6.10
N VAL A 149 -4.05 -9.46 7.23
CA VAL A 149 -3.47 -9.27 8.57
C VAL A 149 -2.31 -10.23 8.80
N ARG A 150 -2.46 -11.49 8.40
CA ARG A 150 -1.40 -12.49 8.53
C ARG A 150 -0.21 -12.17 7.63
N ALA A 151 -0.44 -11.82 6.37
CA ALA A 151 0.62 -11.39 5.46
C ALA A 151 1.40 -10.19 6.01
N ILE A 152 0.71 -9.19 6.58
CA ILE A 152 1.34 -8.06 7.27
C ILE A 152 2.18 -8.55 8.46
N GLY A 153 1.67 -9.51 9.24
CA GLY A 153 2.36 -10.17 10.33
C GLY A 153 3.69 -10.82 9.92
N ASP A 154 3.70 -11.53 8.80
CA ASP A 154 4.84 -12.32 8.35
C ASP A 154 5.86 -11.53 7.52
N LEU A 155 5.51 -10.34 7.03
CA LEU A 155 6.43 -9.46 6.30
C LEU A 155 7.55 -8.93 7.21
N ASP A 156 8.80 -9.12 6.77
CA ASP A 156 9.96 -8.43 7.35
C ASP A 156 10.00 -6.99 6.83
N LEU A 157 9.21 -6.14 7.47
CA LEU A 157 9.13 -4.72 7.12
C LEU A 157 10.47 -3.99 7.29
N ARG A 158 11.39 -4.47 8.15
CA ARG A 158 12.70 -3.85 8.28
C ARG A 158 13.51 -4.06 7.02
N GLU A 159 13.59 -5.30 6.56
CA GLU A 159 14.32 -5.66 5.35
C GLU A 159 13.64 -5.09 4.09
N LEU A 160 12.31 -4.99 4.06
CA LEU A 160 11.58 -4.34 2.96
C LEU A 160 11.86 -2.84 2.88
N LEU A 161 11.77 -2.14 4.01
CA LEU A 161 12.00 -0.70 4.06
C LEU A 161 13.47 -0.34 3.83
N GLY A 162 14.40 -1.22 4.22
CA GLY A 162 15.84 -1.04 3.98
C GLY A 162 16.25 -1.18 2.51
N ASN A 163 15.40 -1.80 1.67
CA ASN A 163 15.71 -2.11 0.27
C ASN A 163 14.68 -1.52 -0.72
N LEU A 164 14.01 -0.41 -0.37
CA LEU A 164 12.96 0.20 -1.21
C LEU A 164 13.43 0.65 -2.60
N ASP A 165 14.73 0.82 -2.81
CA ASP A 165 15.35 1.21 -4.07
C ASP A 165 15.58 0.04 -5.04
N SER A 166 15.40 -1.22 -4.60
CA SER A 166 15.66 -2.42 -5.39
C SER A 166 14.40 -3.28 -5.57
N GLN A 167 13.77 -3.18 -6.74
CA GLN A 167 12.58 -3.96 -7.09
C GLN A 167 12.78 -5.48 -6.92
N ASP A 168 13.98 -5.99 -7.24
CA ASP A 168 14.31 -7.40 -7.11
C ASP A 168 14.33 -7.83 -5.63
N ALA A 169 14.87 -7.00 -4.74
CA ALA A 169 14.93 -7.28 -3.31
C ALA A 169 13.55 -7.21 -2.62
N LEU A 170 12.65 -6.36 -3.12
CA LEU A 170 11.25 -6.37 -2.66
C LEU A 170 10.55 -7.69 -3.03
N ASN A 171 10.72 -8.16 -4.26
CA ASN A 171 10.07 -9.39 -4.74
C ASN A 171 10.53 -10.64 -3.97
N ASP A 172 11.83 -10.73 -3.67
CA ASP A 172 12.41 -11.85 -2.93
C ASP A 172 11.87 -11.98 -1.50
N GLN A 173 11.37 -10.89 -0.92
CA GLN A 173 10.82 -10.85 0.44
C GLN A 173 9.29 -10.99 0.48
N LEU A 174 8.60 -10.39 -0.49
CA LEU A 174 7.14 -10.45 -0.55
C LEU A 174 6.65 -11.88 -0.85
N GLN A 175 7.29 -12.59 -1.78
CA GLN A 175 6.83 -13.91 -2.21
C GLN A 175 6.77 -14.93 -1.07
N PRO A 176 7.82 -15.13 -0.25
CA PRO A 176 7.77 -16.08 0.86
C PRO A 176 6.69 -15.74 1.89
N ALA A 177 6.56 -14.47 2.28
CA ALA A 177 5.58 -14.02 3.27
C ALA A 177 4.14 -14.27 2.80
N ILE A 178 3.84 -13.96 1.54
CA ILE A 178 2.51 -14.22 0.95
C ILE A 178 2.22 -15.74 0.92
N VAL A 179 3.19 -16.54 0.48
CA VAL A 179 3.02 -17.99 0.36
C VAL A 179 2.76 -18.63 1.74
N ASP A 180 3.50 -18.22 2.77
CA ASP A 180 3.32 -18.77 4.11
C ASP A 180 2.03 -18.29 4.77
N ALA A 181 1.65 -17.02 4.59
CA ALA A 181 0.35 -16.51 5.06
C ALA A 181 -0.84 -17.27 4.46
N VAL A 182 -0.79 -17.58 3.16
CA VAL A 182 -1.83 -18.39 2.49
C VAL A 182 -1.88 -19.82 3.06
N LYS A 183 -0.72 -20.47 3.25
CA LYS A 183 -0.67 -21.82 3.83
C LYS A 183 -1.26 -21.87 5.24
N ASP A 184 -0.91 -20.90 6.08
CA ASP A 184 -1.34 -20.87 7.48
C ASP A 184 -2.84 -20.54 7.59
N SER A 185 -3.35 -19.62 6.76
CA SER A 185 -4.79 -19.37 6.65
C SER A 185 -5.57 -20.63 6.25
N LEU A 186 -5.05 -21.41 5.30
CA LEU A 186 -5.67 -22.68 4.90
C LEU A 186 -5.59 -23.73 6.01
N ALA A 187 -4.48 -23.79 6.75
CA ALA A 187 -4.27 -24.74 7.84
C ALA A 187 -5.22 -24.47 9.02
N ASP A 188 -5.40 -23.20 9.41
CA ASP A 188 -6.31 -22.81 10.49
C ASP A 188 -7.77 -23.10 10.11
N ARG A 189 -8.16 -22.86 8.85
CA ARG A 189 -9.51 -23.21 8.40
C ARG A 189 -9.76 -24.72 8.43
N LEU A 190 -8.76 -25.52 8.06
CA LEU A 190 -8.84 -26.97 8.16
C LEU A 190 -9.00 -27.44 9.60
N ARG A 191 -8.36 -26.77 10.57
CA ARG A 191 -8.54 -27.05 12.00
C ARG A 191 -9.93 -26.68 12.51
N ASP A 192 -10.51 -25.59 12.02
CA ASP A 192 -11.86 -25.14 12.39
C ASP A 192 -12.99 -26.03 11.85
N LEU A 193 -12.71 -26.81 10.80
CA LEU A 193 -13.67 -27.73 10.17
C LEU A 193 -13.69 -29.15 10.77
N ILE A 194 -12.72 -29.50 11.62
CA ILE A 194 -12.56 -30.85 12.23
C ILE A 194 -12.87 -30.78 13.72
#